data_AF-A0A4V1UCC9-F1
#
_entry.id   AF-A0A4V1UCC9-F1
#
_cell.length_a   1.000
_cell.length_b   1.000
_cell.length_c   1.000
_cell.angle_alpha   90.00
_cell.angle_beta   90.00
_cell.angle_gamma   90.00
#
_symmetry.space_group_name_H-M   'P 1'
#
loop_
_entity.id
_entity.type
_entity.pdbx_description
1 polymer ?
#
loop_
_entity_poly.entity_id
_entity_poly.type
_entity_poly.pdbx_seq_one_letter_code
_entity_poly.pdbx_strand_id
1 'polypeptide(L)'
;MIQMKNYVGEGAYIVVSLVDSKGAYEKTLSVMGTDKEWYPDLKEWHKAYKKKPTNISAITGASVAGGDRSVVTLELETAKINTGYTLRFETAVEDKEYHTKDLEIPLTTEALSSKKDGTNYIRYVRFSAN
;
A
#
# COMPACT_ATOMS: atom_id res chain seq x y z
N MET A 1 4.18 9.67 0.09
CA MET A 1 5.37 9.17 0.82
C MET A 1 4.92 8.26 1.94
N ILE A 2 5.58 7.12 2.09
CA ILE A 2 5.41 6.17 3.20
C ILE A 2 6.71 6.20 4.02
N GLN A 3 6.60 6.40 5.33
CA GLN A 3 7.71 6.34 6.28
C GLN A 3 7.58 5.06 7.10
N MET A 4 8.64 4.25 7.16
CA MET A 4 8.66 3.01 7.94
C MET A 4 9.03 3.28 9.41
N LYS A 5 8.55 2.43 10.31
CA LYS A 5 9.08 2.30 11.67
C LYS A 5 10.46 1.64 11.60
N ASN A 6 11.27 1.87 12.63
CA ASN A 6 12.55 1.20 12.76
C ASN A 6 12.32 -0.26 13.15
N TYR A 7 12.93 -1.18 12.42
CA TYR A 7 13.00 -2.60 12.76
C TYR A 7 14.24 -3.21 12.11
N VAL A 8 14.70 -4.36 12.60
CA VAL A 8 15.85 -5.09 12.06
C VAL A 8 15.35 -6.23 11.17
N GLY A 9 15.81 -6.35 9.92
CA GLY A 9 15.44 -7.41 9.00
C GLY A 9 15.36 -6.91 7.56
N GLU A 10 14.85 -7.74 6.66
CA GLU A 10 14.69 -7.41 5.24
C GLU A 10 13.70 -6.28 4.97
N GLY A 11 13.75 -5.73 3.77
CA GLY A 11 12.84 -4.67 3.33
C GLY A 11 11.39 -5.13 3.29
N ALA A 12 10.48 -4.31 3.80
CA ALA A 12 9.06 -4.58 3.74
C ALA A 12 8.57 -4.53 2.29
N TYR A 13 7.82 -5.57 1.92
CA TYR A 13 6.91 -5.55 0.80
C TYR A 13 5.67 -4.75 1.20
N ILE A 14 5.30 -3.79 0.35
CA ILE A 14 4.14 -2.93 0.59
C ILE A 14 3.31 -2.89 -0.68
N VAL A 15 1.99 -3.04 -0.54
CA VAL A 15 1.08 -2.80 -1.65
C VAL A 15 0.04 -1.76 -1.28
N VAL A 16 -0.18 -0.82 -2.20
CA VAL A 16 -1.23 0.18 -2.09
C VAL A 16 -2.37 -0.23 -3.02
N SER A 17 -3.51 -0.57 -2.45
CA SER A 17 -4.71 -0.95 -3.18
C SER A 17 -5.80 0.10 -3.05
N LEU A 18 -6.53 0.32 -4.14
CA LEU A 18 -7.82 0.98 -4.13
C LEU A 18 -8.90 -0.06 -3.79
N VAL A 19 -9.69 0.26 -2.77
CA VAL A 19 -10.76 -0.59 -2.26
C VAL A 19 -12.08 0.18 -2.36
N ASP A 20 -13.12 -0.45 -2.90
CA ASP A 20 -14.43 0.18 -3.09
C ASP A 20 -15.18 0.38 -1.76
N SER A 21 -16.34 1.06 -1.84
CA SER A 21 -17.18 1.33 -0.67
C SER A 21 -17.80 0.10 -0.01
N LYS A 22 -17.71 -1.08 -0.66
CA LYS A 22 -18.13 -2.38 -0.12
C LYS A 22 -16.96 -3.18 0.46
N GLY A 23 -15.75 -2.62 0.45
CA GLY A 23 -14.54 -3.26 0.95
C GLY A 23 -13.89 -4.23 -0.05
N ALA A 24 -14.34 -4.25 -1.31
CA ALA A 24 -13.77 -5.10 -2.35
C ALA A 24 -12.54 -4.46 -2.99
N TYR A 25 -11.52 -5.28 -3.26
CA TYR A 25 -10.35 -4.86 -4.01
C TYR A 25 -10.75 -4.45 -5.43
N GLU A 26 -10.30 -3.27 -5.86
CA GLU A 26 -10.56 -2.76 -7.19
C GLU A 26 -9.30 -2.68 -8.06
N LYS A 27 -8.23 -2.06 -7.56
CA LYS A 27 -7.03 -1.76 -8.35
C LYS A 27 -5.77 -1.74 -7.48
N THR A 28 -4.66 -2.26 -8.00
CA THR A 28 -3.32 -2.04 -7.44
C THR A 28 -2.81 -0.69 -7.93
N LEU A 29 -2.44 0.19 -6.99
CA LEU A 29 -1.94 1.53 -7.29
C LEU A 29 -0.42 1.60 -7.22
N SER A 30 0.21 0.82 -6.34
CA SER A 30 1.67 0.72 -6.23
C SER A 30 2.08 -0.55 -5.51
N VAL A 31 3.25 -1.08 -5.88
CA VAL A 31 3.92 -2.22 -5.23
C VAL A 31 5.34 -1.80 -4.89
N MET A 32 5.74 -1.96 -3.64
CA MET A 32 7.12 -1.90 -3.18
C MET A 32 7.57 -3.33 -2.92
N GLY A 33 8.48 -3.84 -3.74
CA GLY A 33 8.87 -5.24 -3.77
C GLY A 33 8.91 -5.75 -5.20
N THR A 34 10.12 -5.96 -5.72
CA THR A 34 10.33 -6.36 -7.12
C THR A 34 10.28 -7.86 -7.33
N ASP A 35 10.60 -8.65 -6.30
CA ASP A 35 10.65 -10.09 -6.42
C ASP A 35 9.27 -10.70 -6.17
N LYS A 36 8.79 -11.43 -7.18
CA LYS A 36 7.44 -12.02 -7.19
C LYS A 36 7.35 -13.25 -6.29
N GLU A 37 8.49 -13.82 -5.90
CA GLU A 37 8.55 -14.94 -4.95
C GLU A 37 7.85 -14.60 -3.62
N TRP A 38 7.94 -13.34 -3.20
CA TRP A 38 7.38 -12.84 -1.93
C TRP A 38 5.97 -12.26 -2.03
N TYR A 39 5.39 -12.19 -3.23
CA TYR A 39 3.99 -11.73 -3.39
C TYR A 39 2.96 -12.56 -2.61
N PRO A 40 3.11 -13.90 -2.46
CA PRO A 40 2.26 -14.69 -1.57
C PRO A 40 2.14 -14.20 -0.13
N ASP A 41 3.14 -13.48 0.38
CA ASP A 41 3.13 -13.00 1.77
C ASP A 41 2.16 -11.84 1.98
N LEU A 42 1.87 -11.09 0.90
CA LEU A 42 0.79 -10.09 0.85
C LEU A 42 -0.55 -10.80 0.57
N LYS A 43 -1.02 -11.59 1.54
CA LYS A 43 -2.05 -12.64 1.34
C LYS A 43 -3.34 -12.17 0.67
N GLU A 44 -3.96 -11.10 1.19
CA GLU A 44 -5.26 -10.65 0.66
C GLU A 44 -5.12 -9.98 -0.71
N TRP A 45 -4.15 -9.09 -0.88
CA TRP A 45 -3.84 -8.52 -2.18
C TRP A 45 -3.52 -9.60 -3.22
N HIS A 46 -2.62 -10.53 -2.91
CA HIS A 46 -2.17 -11.54 -3.87
C HIS A 46 -3.30 -12.49 -4.27
N LYS A 47 -4.18 -12.84 -3.33
CA LYS A 47 -5.40 -13.60 -3.60
C LYS A 47 -6.33 -12.84 -4.55
N ALA A 48 -6.48 -11.53 -4.41
CA ALA A 48 -7.29 -10.72 -5.32
C ALA A 48 -6.61 -10.55 -6.70
N TYR A 49 -5.32 -10.24 -6.70
CA TYR A 49 -4.50 -10.07 -7.90
C TYR A 49 -4.45 -11.34 -8.76
N LYS A 50 -4.27 -12.52 -8.16
CA LYS A 50 -4.25 -13.80 -8.89
C LYS A 50 -5.54 -14.10 -9.64
N LYS A 51 -6.70 -13.63 -9.16
CA LYS A 51 -7.98 -13.84 -9.85
C LYS A 51 -8.09 -13.02 -11.14
N LYS A 52 -7.49 -11.83 -11.17
CA LYS A 52 -7.48 -10.94 -12.32
C LYS A 52 -6.15 -10.19 -12.38
N PRO A 53 -5.08 -10.82 -12.89
CA PRO A 53 -3.77 -10.20 -12.96
C PRO A 53 -3.81 -8.94 -13.82
N THR A 54 -3.26 -7.86 -13.29
CA THR A 54 -3.07 -6.59 -14.01
C THR A 54 -1.57 -6.36 -14.23
N ASN A 55 -1.18 -5.65 -15.29
CA ASN A 55 0.23 -5.30 -15.42
C ASN A 55 0.62 -4.29 -14.32
N ILE A 56 1.59 -4.66 -13.50
CA ILE A 56 2.11 -3.84 -12.40
C ILE A 56 3.54 -3.33 -12.66
N SER A 57 4.12 -3.60 -13.83
CA SER A 57 5.52 -3.28 -14.13
C SER A 57 5.85 -1.80 -13.96
N ALA A 58 4.91 -0.91 -14.31
CA ALA A 58 5.08 0.54 -14.21
C ALA A 58 4.88 1.11 -12.79
N ILE A 59 4.32 0.32 -11.87
CA ILE A 59 3.98 0.74 -10.51
C ILE A 59 4.73 -0.07 -9.43
N THR A 60 5.68 -0.90 -9.84
CA THR A 60 6.51 -1.73 -8.96
C THR A 60 7.87 -1.07 -8.74
N GLY A 61 8.26 -0.89 -7.48
CA GLY A 61 9.56 -0.38 -7.06
C GLY A 61 10.23 -1.29 -6.04
N ALA A 62 11.36 -0.85 -5.47
CA ALA A 62 12.08 -1.59 -4.43
C ALA A 62 11.26 -1.72 -3.13
N SER A 63 11.51 -2.79 -2.36
CA SER A 63 11.02 -2.93 -0.98
C SER A 63 11.61 -1.84 -0.08
N VAL A 64 11.02 -1.64 1.10
CA VAL A 64 11.37 -0.50 1.98
C VAL A 64 11.92 -1.00 3.32
N ALA A 65 13.20 -0.73 3.58
CA ALA A 65 13.86 -1.11 4.83
C ALA A 65 13.25 -0.44 6.06
N GLY A 66 13.49 -1.03 7.23
CA GLY A 66 13.11 -0.44 8.51
C GLY A 66 13.73 0.94 8.72
N GLY A 67 12.91 1.93 9.06
CA GLY A 67 13.34 3.32 9.24
C GLY A 67 13.46 4.15 7.96
N ASP A 68 13.47 3.51 6.79
CA ASP A 68 13.54 4.20 5.50
C ASP A 68 12.18 4.78 5.09
N ARG A 69 12.21 5.55 3.99
CA ARG A 69 11.03 6.14 3.37
C ARG A 69 10.97 5.82 1.89
N SER A 70 9.77 5.64 1.37
CA SER A 70 9.50 5.51 -0.06
C SER A 70 8.55 6.62 -0.55
N VAL A 71 8.83 7.15 -1.72
CA VAL A 71 7.98 8.12 -2.42
C VAL A 71 7.49 7.46 -3.70
N VAL A 72 6.17 7.32 -3.80
CA VAL A 72 5.50 6.76 -4.97
C VAL A 72 4.40 7.70 -5.43
N THR A 73 4.16 7.72 -6.73
CA THR A 73 3.04 8.41 -7.36
C THR A 73 1.86 7.45 -7.42
N LEU A 74 0.70 7.89 -6.94
CA LEU A 74 -0.54 7.13 -7.04
C LEU A 74 -1.44 7.78 -8.08
N GLU A 75 -1.83 7.04 -9.10
CA GLU A 75 -2.81 7.48 -10.08
C GLU A 75 -4.23 7.27 -9.53
N LEU A 76 -4.85 8.37 -9.11
CA LEU A 76 -6.19 8.37 -8.51
C LEU A 76 -7.18 9.04 -9.46
N GLU A 77 -8.31 8.37 -9.68
CA GLU A 77 -9.42 8.95 -10.43
C GLU A 77 -10.21 9.90 -9.53
N THR A 78 -10.29 11.18 -9.88
CA THR A 78 -11.00 12.21 -9.09
C THR A 78 -12.45 11.84 -8.82
N ALA A 79 -13.10 11.12 -9.75
CA ALA A 79 -14.47 10.64 -9.61
C ALA A 79 -14.67 9.65 -8.44
N LYS A 80 -13.60 9.04 -7.93
CA LYS A 80 -13.65 8.09 -6.79
C LYS A 80 -13.43 8.78 -5.44
N ILE A 81 -12.94 10.01 -5.43
CA ILE A 81 -12.73 10.79 -4.20
C ILE A 81 -14.09 11.17 -3.60
N ASN A 82 -14.22 11.01 -2.28
CA ASN A 82 -15.46 11.25 -1.51
C ASN A 82 -16.64 10.34 -1.88
N THR A 83 -16.39 9.17 -2.47
CA THR A 83 -17.45 8.19 -2.84
C THR A 83 -17.47 6.93 -1.98
N GLY A 84 -16.76 6.95 -0.85
CA GLY A 84 -16.67 5.83 0.10
C GLY A 84 -15.52 4.85 -0.16
N TYR A 85 -14.70 5.09 -1.18
CA TYR A 85 -13.49 4.32 -1.45
C TYR A 85 -12.43 4.53 -0.36
N THR A 86 -11.50 3.58 -0.26
CA THR A 86 -10.35 3.65 0.64
C THR A 86 -9.06 3.26 -0.06
N LEU A 87 -7.95 3.80 0.45
CA LEU A 87 -6.61 3.35 0.14
C LEU A 87 -6.16 2.38 1.24
N ARG A 88 -5.91 1.12 0.88
CA ARG A 88 -5.38 0.10 1.79
C ARG A 88 -3.90 -0.12 1.54
N PHE A 89 -3.13 -0.11 2.62
CA PHE A 89 -1.71 -0.42 2.65
C PHE A 89 -1.55 -1.75 3.37
N GLU A 90 -1.17 -2.79 2.62
CA GLU A 90 -0.77 -4.07 3.21
C GLU A 90 0.75 -4.14 3.27
N THR A 91 1.28 -4.73 4.34
CA THR A 91 2.72 -4.88 4.55
C THR A 91 3.06 -6.32 4.91
N ALA A 92 4.19 -6.80 4.40
CA ALA A 92 4.81 -8.05 4.78
C ALA A 92 6.33 -7.84 4.84
N VAL A 93 7.00 -8.42 5.82
CA VAL A 93 8.46 -8.51 5.86
C VAL A 93 8.81 -9.99 5.85
N GLU A 94 9.82 -10.36 5.04
CA GLU A 94 10.31 -11.74 4.96
C GLU A 94 10.58 -12.30 6.37
N ASP A 95 10.12 -13.53 6.58
CA ASP A 95 10.17 -14.24 7.87
C ASP A 95 9.50 -13.53 9.06
N LYS A 96 8.57 -12.61 8.80
CA LYS A 96 7.83 -11.87 9.84
C LYS A 96 6.32 -11.80 9.57
N GLU A 97 5.66 -10.94 10.34
CA GLU A 97 4.22 -10.77 10.31
C GLU A 97 3.77 -10.09 9.02
N TYR A 98 2.57 -10.48 8.58
CA TYR A 98 1.84 -9.82 7.50
C TYR A 98 0.69 -9.03 8.10
N HIS A 99 0.49 -7.80 7.63
CA HIS A 99 -0.60 -6.93 8.07
C HIS A 99 -1.43 -6.45 6.87
N THR A 100 -2.65 -6.99 6.75
CA THR A 100 -3.60 -6.59 5.70
C THR A 100 -3.97 -5.10 5.75
N LYS A 101 -4.06 -4.53 6.96
CA LYS A 101 -4.41 -3.12 7.16
C LYS A 101 -3.39 -2.48 8.08
N ASP A 102 -2.14 -2.45 7.65
CA ASP A 102 -1.14 -1.63 8.34
C ASP A 102 -1.61 -0.16 8.36
N LEU A 103 -2.20 0.28 7.25
CA LEU A 103 -2.94 1.52 7.18
C LEU A 103 -4.13 1.41 6.20
N GLU A 104 -5.27 1.99 6.56
CA GLU A 104 -6.42 2.15 5.65
C GLU A 104 -6.94 3.58 5.78
N ILE A 105 -7.01 4.29 4.65
CA ILE A 105 -7.31 5.73 4.61
C ILE A 105 -8.54 5.95 3.74
N PRO A 106 -9.59 6.62 4.23
CA PRO A 106 -10.69 7.06 3.38
C PRO A 106 -10.20 7.91 2.22
N LEU A 107 -10.60 7.60 0.99
CA LEU A 107 -10.24 8.38 -0.19
C LEU A 107 -11.09 9.66 -0.23
N THR A 108 -10.74 10.62 0.63
CA THR A 108 -11.43 11.90 0.79
C THR A 108 -10.44 13.05 0.69
N THR A 109 -10.91 14.23 0.29
CA THR A 109 -10.06 15.43 0.18
C THR A 109 -9.38 15.77 1.51
N GLU A 110 -10.09 15.62 2.63
CA GLU A 110 -9.57 15.87 3.97
C GLU A 110 -8.52 14.82 4.41
N ALA A 111 -8.77 13.54 4.12
CA ALA A 111 -7.82 12.50 4.50
C ALA A 111 -6.52 12.57 3.67
N LEU A 112 -6.60 13.04 2.42
CA LEU A 112 -5.45 13.25 1.55
C LEU A 112 -4.63 14.51 1.90
N SER A 113 -5.16 15.44 2.70
CA SER A 113 -4.41 16.65 3.11
C SER A 113 -3.64 16.48 4.42
N SER A 114 -3.78 15.35 5.10
CA SER A 114 -3.23 15.13 6.45
C SER A 114 -2.31 13.90 6.52
N LYS A 115 -1.39 13.93 7.48
CA LYS A 115 -0.56 12.76 7.83
C LYS A 115 -1.44 11.69 8.47
N LYS A 116 -1.29 10.43 8.06
CA LYS A 116 -1.99 9.28 8.65
C LYS A 116 -0.99 8.30 9.22
N ASP A 117 -1.10 8.01 10.51
CA ASP A 117 -0.18 7.11 11.21
C ASP A 117 -0.55 5.64 10.93
N GLY A 118 0.46 4.82 10.66
CA GLY A 118 0.30 3.38 10.46
C GLY A 118 0.29 2.63 11.79
N THR A 119 -0.18 1.39 11.75
CA THR A 119 -0.37 0.57 12.95
C THR A 119 0.82 -0.36 13.21
N ASN A 120 1.46 -0.89 12.17
CA ASN A 120 2.49 -1.92 12.24
C ASN A 120 3.83 -1.42 11.68
N TYR A 121 4.27 -1.87 10.50
CA TYR A 121 5.56 -1.48 9.93
C TYR A 121 5.57 -0.06 9.39
N ILE A 122 4.42 0.45 8.96
CA ILE A 122 4.28 1.85 8.55
C ILE A 122 4.26 2.73 9.79
N ARG A 123 5.13 3.73 9.84
CA ARG A 123 5.07 4.80 10.84
C ARG A 123 3.99 5.80 10.46
N TYR A 124 4.06 6.34 9.25
CA TYR A 124 3.02 7.21 8.71
C TYR A 124 3.06 7.29 7.18
N VAL A 125 1.95 7.74 6.60
CA VAL A 125 1.82 8.14 5.21
C VAL A 125 1.44 9.61 5.13
N ARG A 126 2.00 10.30 4.14
CA ARG A 126 1.64 11.68 3.77
C ARG A 126 1.52 11.80 2.26
N PHE A 127 0.51 12.53 1.81
CA PHE A 127 0.28 12.83 0.41
C PHE A 127 0.71 14.25 0.10
N SER A 128 1.09 14.48 -1.15
CA SER A 128 1.28 15.81 -1.73
C SER A 128 0.63 15.75 -3.09
N ALA A 129 -0.09 16.81 -3.48
CA ALA A 129 -0.41 17.00 -4.88
C ALA A 129 0.90 17.23 -5.64
N ASN A 130 1.00 16.63 -6.83
CA ASN A 130 2.01 16.95 -7.83
C ASN A 130 1.47 18.02 -8.77
#